data_AF-A0A6S7K3T8-F1
#
_entry.id   AF-A0A6S7K3T8-F1
#
_cell.length_a   1.000
_cell.length_b   1.000
_cell.length_c   1.000
_cell.angle_alpha   90.00
_cell.angle_beta   90.00
_cell.angle_gamma   90.00
#
_symmetry.space_group_name_H-M   'P 1'
#
loop_
_entity.id
_entity.type
_entity.pdbx_description
1 polymer ?
#
loop_
_entity_poly.entity_id
_entity_poly.type
_entity_poly.pdbx_seq_one_letter_code
_entity_poly.pdbx_strand_id
1 'polypeptide(L)'
;MSCSHYDPPDEINPKDIPRYVKAHTALGGGQLGLFGTAGLHTWAGEVGELVNCFTDSKEIDKKKLFDDSAGRGTYWANYSTTLGAALHELGHCFDLMHMPEGIMARGFDDMHKFVLMTSSLRHCLPPAESTDVSNAVPRAMGMFADHRAHWFRSSAVLLHYHKWLQPCSKSPLTARENCQPCIHVNWSHDVKGPIGNGGGGQENQSYFDDVAWHKSRELTPSGYVVYHGEYINAVVPLAATVSGEISEGCPVYGKIEKSCSIHTFPLEDDEYLTS
;
A
#
# COMPACT_ATOMS: atom_id res chain seq x y z
N MET A 1 17.75 -21.04 10.36
CA MET A 1 18.55 -20.32 11.38
C MET A 1 18.01 -18.91 11.48
N SER A 2 17.59 -18.50 12.68
CA SER A 2 17.27 -17.12 13.01
C SER A 2 18.56 -16.42 13.44
N CYS A 3 18.82 -15.20 12.95
CA CYS A 3 19.96 -14.38 13.37
C CYS A 3 19.56 -13.17 14.21
N SER A 4 18.26 -12.95 14.44
CA SER A 4 17.80 -11.79 15.21
C SER A 4 18.14 -11.97 16.68
N HIS A 5 18.71 -10.93 17.28
CA HIS A 5 19.11 -10.93 18.69
C HIS A 5 18.62 -9.67 19.38
N TYR A 6 17.98 -9.80 20.53
CA TYR A 6 17.45 -8.69 21.31
C TYR A 6 18.28 -8.52 22.58
N ASP A 7 18.85 -7.34 22.76
CA ASP A 7 19.85 -7.01 23.79
C ASP A 7 19.48 -5.69 24.49
N PRO A 8 18.42 -5.68 25.31
CA PRO A 8 17.95 -4.46 25.97
C PRO A 8 18.82 -4.11 27.20
N PRO A 9 19.00 -2.81 27.50
CA PRO A 9 19.61 -2.37 28.75
C PRO A 9 18.67 -2.57 29.96
N ASP A 10 19.20 -2.43 31.18
CA ASP A 10 18.42 -2.56 32.42
C ASP A 10 17.27 -1.54 32.51
N GLU A 11 17.54 -0.31 32.08
CA GLU A 11 16.58 0.78 31.96
C GLU A 11 16.14 0.96 30.51
N ILE A 12 14.88 0.62 30.23
CA ILE A 12 14.33 0.61 28.87
C ILE A 12 13.53 1.88 28.63
N ASN A 13 13.92 2.63 27.60
CA ASN A 13 13.07 3.64 27.00
C ASN A 13 12.21 2.99 25.90
N PRO A 14 10.87 3.03 25.97
CA PRO A 14 10.01 2.43 24.96
C PRO A 14 10.27 2.90 23.53
N LYS A 15 10.79 4.13 23.35
CA LYS A 15 11.11 4.68 22.03
C LYS A 15 12.37 4.07 21.39
N ASP A 16 13.24 3.49 22.22
CA ASP A 16 14.53 2.95 21.79
C ASP A 16 14.48 1.42 21.59
N ILE A 17 13.34 0.76 21.82
CA ILE A 17 13.18 -0.69 21.65
C ILE A 17 13.71 -1.20 20.29
N PRO A 18 13.42 -0.53 19.14
CA PRO A 18 13.97 -0.96 17.84
C PRO A 18 15.49 -0.89 17.74
N ARG A 19 16.18 -0.15 18.62
CA ARG A 19 17.66 -0.06 18.62
C ARG A 19 18.32 -1.22 19.35
N TYR A 20 17.58 -1.92 20.20
CA TYR A 20 18.09 -3.06 20.98
C TYR A 20 17.99 -4.38 20.21
N VAL A 21 17.31 -4.39 19.06
CA VAL A 21 17.26 -5.57 18.18
C VAL A 21 18.34 -5.49 17.11
N LYS A 22 19.13 -6.56 16.99
CA LYS A 22 20.19 -6.76 16.00
C LYS A 22 19.72 -7.78 14.97
N ALA A 23 20.14 -7.61 13.71
CA ALA A 23 19.81 -8.50 12.60
C ALA A 23 18.28 -8.80 12.49
N HIS A 24 17.47 -7.79 12.76
CA HIS A 24 16.06 -7.75 12.40
C HIS A 24 15.89 -6.71 11.29
N THR A 25 15.15 -7.08 10.25
CA THR A 25 14.90 -6.24 9.09
C THR A 25 13.56 -6.65 8.49
N ALA A 26 12.86 -5.69 7.90
CA ALA A 26 11.68 -5.90 7.09
C ALA A 26 11.96 -5.14 5.80
N LEU A 27 12.24 -5.88 4.73
CA LEU A 27 12.58 -5.34 3.42
C LEU A 27 12.02 -6.24 2.33
N GLY A 28 11.20 -5.66 1.46
CA GLY A 28 10.64 -6.30 0.28
C GLY A 28 10.96 -5.52 -0.98
N GLY A 29 11.21 -6.24 -2.07
CA GLY A 29 11.39 -5.63 -3.39
C GLY A 29 11.77 -6.64 -4.46
N GLY A 30 11.34 -6.39 -5.69
CA GLY A 30 11.56 -7.31 -6.80
C GLY A 30 10.96 -8.68 -6.50
N GLN A 31 11.79 -9.72 -6.41
CA GLN A 31 11.33 -11.10 -6.20
C GLN A 31 11.68 -11.64 -4.81
N LEU A 32 12.08 -10.79 -3.86
CA LEU A 32 12.55 -11.21 -2.54
C LEU A 32 11.99 -10.32 -1.43
N GLY A 33 11.41 -10.99 -0.43
CA GLY A 33 11.09 -10.40 0.87
C GLY A 33 12.01 -11.00 1.93
N LEU A 34 12.64 -10.12 2.73
CA LEU A 34 13.45 -10.48 3.87
C LEU A 34 12.78 -9.95 5.13
N PHE A 35 12.44 -10.87 6.04
CA PHE A 35 11.82 -10.53 7.31
C PHE A 35 12.56 -11.19 8.48
N GLY A 36 12.96 -10.39 9.46
CA GLY A 36 13.69 -10.84 10.63
C GLY A 36 12.77 -11.49 11.65
N THR A 37 13.34 -12.37 12.47
CA THR A 37 12.55 -13.26 13.34
C THR A 37 12.20 -12.68 14.72
N ALA A 38 12.62 -11.45 15.03
CA ALA A 38 12.52 -10.89 16.38
C ALA A 38 11.08 -10.87 16.95
N GLY A 39 10.08 -10.61 16.09
CA GLY A 39 8.66 -10.59 16.48
C GLY A 39 7.95 -11.95 16.49
N LEU A 40 8.58 -13.02 15.98
CA LEU A 40 7.92 -14.31 15.75
C LEU A 40 7.51 -15.03 17.04
N HIS A 41 8.03 -14.63 18.20
CA HIS A 41 7.67 -15.21 19.50
C HIS A 41 6.19 -14.98 19.89
N THR A 42 5.46 -14.15 19.13
CA THR A 42 4.01 -13.92 19.29
C THR A 42 3.17 -14.55 18.19
N TRP A 43 3.79 -15.14 17.16
CA TRP A 43 3.09 -15.68 16.01
C TRP A 43 2.46 -17.03 16.35
N ALA A 44 1.30 -17.29 15.75
CA ALA A 44 0.69 -18.61 15.74
C ALA A 44 1.63 -19.62 15.06
N GLY A 45 1.83 -20.78 15.68
CA GLY A 45 2.59 -21.89 15.08
C GLY A 45 1.78 -22.62 14.00
N GLU A 46 0.46 -22.56 14.10
CA GLU A 46 -0.47 -23.13 13.14
C GLU A 46 -1.76 -22.30 12.97
N VAL A 47 -2.50 -22.56 11.90
CA VAL A 47 -3.74 -21.85 11.56
C VAL A 47 -4.80 -21.94 12.68
N GLY A 48 -4.83 -23.06 13.43
CA GLY A 48 -5.78 -23.25 14.53
C GLY A 48 -5.55 -22.29 15.71
N GLU A 49 -4.35 -21.75 15.87
CA GLU A 49 -3.98 -20.85 16.97
C GLU A 49 -4.24 -19.37 16.64
N LEU A 50 -4.61 -19.04 15.39
CA LEU A 50 -4.75 -17.65 14.92
C LEU A 50 -5.59 -16.80 15.88
N VAL A 51 -6.80 -17.24 16.20
CA VAL A 51 -7.72 -16.48 17.07
C VAL A 51 -7.12 -16.27 18.46
N ASN A 52 -6.50 -17.31 19.03
CA ASN A 52 -5.89 -17.23 20.35
C ASN A 52 -4.73 -16.23 20.35
N CYS A 53 -3.82 -16.30 19.38
CA CYS A 53 -2.70 -15.36 19.28
C CYS A 53 -3.17 -13.93 18.99
N PHE A 54 -4.19 -13.74 18.15
CA PHE A 54 -4.78 -12.42 17.86
C PHE A 54 -5.64 -11.85 19.00
N THR A 55 -5.88 -12.61 20.07
CA THR A 55 -6.62 -12.14 21.25
C THR A 55 -5.80 -12.20 22.55
N ASP A 56 -4.55 -12.67 22.48
CA ASP A 56 -3.64 -12.76 23.62
C ASP A 56 -3.24 -11.37 24.13
N SER A 57 -3.92 -10.94 25.19
CA SER A 57 -3.72 -9.64 25.85
C SER A 57 -2.58 -9.63 26.88
N LYS A 58 -1.76 -10.69 26.94
CA LYS A 58 -0.56 -10.72 27.78
C LYS A 58 0.38 -9.57 27.41
N GLU A 59 0.90 -8.88 28.42
CA GLU A 59 1.91 -7.84 28.23
C GLU A 59 3.27 -8.44 27.84
N ILE A 60 3.98 -7.77 26.94
CA ILE A 60 5.34 -8.14 26.55
C ILE A 60 6.30 -7.66 27.63
N ASP A 61 7.05 -8.61 28.20
CA ASP A 61 8.20 -8.31 29.05
C ASP A 61 9.35 -7.79 28.18
N LYS A 62 9.40 -6.47 28.02
CA LYS A 62 10.38 -5.74 27.20
C LYS A 62 11.83 -5.93 27.66
N LYS A 63 12.06 -6.46 28.87
CA LYS A 63 13.42 -6.83 29.32
C LYS A 63 13.92 -8.12 28.69
N LYS A 64 13.04 -8.91 28.07
CA LYS A 64 13.38 -10.23 27.52
C LYS A 64 12.99 -10.38 26.06
N LEU A 65 11.91 -9.72 25.65
CA LEU A 65 11.29 -9.92 24.34
C LEU A 65 11.17 -8.59 23.60
N PHE A 66 11.41 -8.65 22.30
CA PHE A 66 11.28 -7.50 21.40
C PHE A 66 9.81 -7.10 21.24
N ASP A 67 9.51 -5.81 21.35
CA ASP A 67 8.16 -5.27 21.18
C ASP A 67 8.11 -4.32 19.97
N ASP A 68 7.51 -4.80 18.88
CA ASP A 68 7.19 -4.04 17.67
C ASP A 68 5.67 -3.84 17.51
N SER A 69 4.93 -3.81 18.62
CA SER A 69 3.47 -3.70 18.61
C SER A 69 2.93 -2.29 18.27
N ALA A 70 3.74 -1.42 17.66
CA ALA A 70 3.44 0.00 17.46
C ALA A 70 3.03 0.72 18.77
N GLY A 71 3.67 0.35 19.89
CA GLY A 71 3.46 0.97 21.21
C GLY A 71 2.31 0.40 22.04
N ARG A 72 1.65 -0.68 21.58
CA ARG A 72 0.51 -1.30 22.29
C ARG A 72 0.92 -2.27 23.41
N GLY A 73 2.13 -2.83 23.35
CA GLY A 73 2.78 -3.59 24.42
C GLY A 73 2.24 -4.99 24.71
N THR A 74 1.39 -5.56 23.86
CA THR A 74 0.73 -6.86 24.08
C THR A 74 1.06 -7.88 22.99
N TYR A 75 0.91 -9.17 23.30
CA TYR A 75 1.20 -10.27 22.38
C TYR A 75 0.40 -10.19 21.09
N TRP A 76 -0.93 -10.00 21.18
CA TRP A 76 -1.77 -9.87 19.99
C TRP A 76 -1.37 -8.68 19.11
N ALA A 77 -0.95 -7.58 19.74
CA ALA A 77 -0.62 -6.35 19.03
C ALA A 77 0.72 -6.46 18.31
N ASN A 78 1.71 -7.11 18.93
CA ASN A 78 2.98 -7.43 18.31
C ASN A 78 2.80 -8.43 17.17
N TYR A 79 1.93 -9.43 17.33
CA TYR A 79 1.59 -10.35 16.25
C TYR A 79 0.93 -9.61 15.08
N SER A 80 -0.06 -8.75 15.35
CA SER A 80 -0.74 -7.93 14.35
C SER A 80 0.24 -7.08 13.54
N THR A 81 1.09 -6.29 14.21
CA THR A 81 2.05 -5.42 13.50
C THR A 81 3.06 -6.24 12.71
N THR A 82 3.67 -7.26 13.32
CA THR A 82 4.79 -7.96 12.68
C THR A 82 4.32 -8.87 11.53
N LEU A 83 3.14 -9.49 11.64
CA LEU A 83 2.52 -10.19 10.50
C LEU A 83 2.14 -9.21 9.39
N GLY A 84 1.57 -8.07 9.76
CA GLY A 84 1.24 -7.02 8.81
C GLY A 84 2.47 -6.48 8.07
N ALA A 85 3.57 -6.22 8.79
CA ALA A 85 4.82 -5.78 8.22
C ALA A 85 5.39 -6.84 7.26
N ALA A 86 5.37 -8.12 7.64
CA ALA A 86 5.76 -9.20 6.72
C ALA A 86 4.90 -9.23 5.45
N LEU A 87 3.59 -8.98 5.57
CA LEU A 87 2.67 -8.88 4.42
C LEU A 87 2.93 -7.64 3.57
N HIS A 88 3.31 -6.51 4.17
CA HIS A 88 3.73 -5.29 3.48
C HIS A 88 4.96 -5.54 2.61
N GLU A 89 6.00 -6.16 3.18
CA GLU A 89 7.21 -6.52 2.41
C GLU A 89 6.91 -7.54 1.31
N LEU A 90 6.02 -8.50 1.58
CA LEU A 90 5.55 -9.42 0.55
C LEU A 90 4.76 -8.69 -0.55
N GLY A 91 4.02 -7.63 -0.20
CA GLY A 91 3.36 -6.76 -1.15
C GLY A 91 4.34 -6.16 -2.16
N HIS A 92 5.51 -5.70 -1.72
CA HIS A 92 6.56 -5.25 -2.63
C HIS A 92 7.05 -6.34 -3.60
N CYS A 93 6.97 -7.61 -3.22
CA CYS A 93 7.29 -8.73 -4.11
C CYS A 93 6.21 -8.99 -5.18
N PHE A 94 5.02 -8.40 -5.01
CA PHE A 94 3.91 -8.44 -5.95
C PHE A 94 3.74 -7.10 -6.67
N ASP A 95 4.84 -6.35 -6.81
CA ASP A 95 4.91 -5.03 -7.45
C ASP A 95 3.99 -3.98 -6.81
N LEU A 96 3.62 -4.18 -5.54
CA LEU A 96 2.88 -3.17 -4.79
C LEU A 96 3.84 -2.10 -4.26
N MET A 97 3.46 -0.84 -4.47
CA MET A 97 4.17 0.31 -3.95
C MET A 97 3.50 0.82 -2.67
N HIS A 98 4.20 1.68 -1.92
CA HIS A 98 3.61 2.37 -0.78
C HIS A 98 2.35 3.14 -1.17
N MET A 99 1.38 3.19 -0.26
CA MET A 99 0.14 3.97 -0.40
C MET A 99 0.05 5.01 0.72
N PRO A 100 -0.85 6.00 0.63
CA PRO A 100 -1.04 6.99 1.71
C PRO A 100 -1.53 6.37 3.03
N GLU A 101 -2.31 5.28 2.94
CA GLU A 101 -2.86 4.51 4.05
C GLU A 101 -2.96 3.01 3.66
N GLY A 102 -3.56 2.17 4.50
CA GLY A 102 -3.72 0.75 4.18
C GLY A 102 -2.50 -0.12 4.49
N ILE A 103 -2.53 -1.37 4.04
CA ILE A 103 -1.48 -2.38 4.30
C ILE A 103 -0.13 -1.97 3.69
N MET A 104 -0.15 -1.28 2.54
CA MET A 104 1.06 -0.70 1.93
C MET A 104 1.50 0.62 2.58
N ALA A 105 1.02 0.91 3.79
CA ALA A 105 1.40 2.03 4.65
C ALA A 105 1.35 1.57 6.12
N ARG A 106 1.12 2.45 7.09
CA ARG A 106 0.97 2.05 8.51
C ARG A 106 -0.30 1.27 8.85
N GLY A 107 -1.22 1.05 7.89
CA GLY A 107 -2.42 0.24 8.11
C GLY A 107 -2.11 -1.24 8.40
N PHE A 108 -0.89 -1.72 8.11
CA PHE A 108 -0.47 -3.07 8.49
C PHE A 108 -0.41 -3.29 10.01
N ASP A 109 -0.30 -2.23 10.82
CA ASP A 109 -0.36 -2.34 12.29
C ASP A 109 -1.68 -2.96 12.76
N ASP A 110 -2.74 -2.80 11.97
CA ASP A 110 -4.11 -3.20 12.29
C ASP A 110 -4.51 -4.53 11.64
N MET A 111 -3.56 -5.38 11.26
CA MET A 111 -3.83 -6.67 10.60
C MET A 111 -4.84 -7.56 11.34
N HIS A 112 -4.90 -7.49 12.68
CA HIS A 112 -5.92 -8.18 13.48
C HIS A 112 -7.37 -7.85 13.07
N LYS A 113 -7.65 -6.63 12.57
CA LYS A 113 -8.98 -6.22 12.10
C LYS A 113 -9.42 -7.02 10.87
N PHE A 114 -8.46 -7.42 10.02
CA PHE A 114 -8.71 -8.26 8.85
C PHE A 114 -8.95 -9.72 9.25
N VAL A 115 -8.13 -10.27 10.14
CA VAL A 115 -8.19 -11.69 10.50
C VAL A 115 -9.33 -12.02 11.45
N LEU A 116 -9.54 -11.20 12.48
CA LEU A 116 -10.57 -11.47 13.46
C LEU A 116 -11.97 -11.16 12.95
N MET A 117 -12.08 -10.39 11.86
CA MET A 117 -13.31 -9.95 11.15
C MET A 117 -14.58 -10.21 11.96
N THR A 118 -14.65 -9.64 13.16
CA THR A 118 -15.86 -9.80 13.96
C THR A 118 -16.83 -8.80 13.36
N SER A 119 -18.00 -9.26 12.96
CA SER A 119 -19.08 -8.38 12.47
C SER A 119 -19.59 -7.38 13.55
N SER A 120 -18.85 -7.21 14.65
CA SER A 120 -19.30 -6.58 15.88
C SER A 120 -18.16 -5.95 16.72
N LEU A 121 -17.25 -5.17 16.13
CA LEU A 121 -16.52 -4.13 16.90
C LEU A 121 -17.34 -2.84 17.08
N ARG A 122 -18.68 -2.95 17.11
CA ARG A 122 -19.55 -1.92 17.71
C ARG A 122 -19.82 -2.18 19.21
N HIS A 123 -19.47 -3.36 19.73
CA HIS A 123 -19.85 -3.79 21.08
C HIS A 123 -18.69 -3.91 22.10
N CYS A 124 -17.44 -3.60 21.71
CA CYS A 124 -16.32 -3.54 22.66
C CYS A 124 -15.99 -2.11 23.13
N LEU A 125 -16.77 -1.11 22.72
CA LEU A 125 -16.82 0.15 23.46
C LEU A 125 -17.69 -0.08 24.69
N PRO A 126 -17.25 0.30 25.90
CA PRO A 126 -18.13 0.25 27.06
C PRO A 126 -19.38 1.07 26.74
N PRO A 127 -20.58 0.65 27.21
CA PRO A 127 -21.77 1.46 27.03
C PRO A 127 -21.47 2.83 27.63
N ALA A 128 -21.74 3.89 26.86
CA ALA A 128 -21.69 5.24 27.38
C ALA A 128 -22.83 5.38 28.40
N GLU A 129 -22.59 4.94 29.63
CA GLU A 129 -23.45 5.30 30.75
C GLU A 129 -22.94 6.57 31.41
N SER A 130 -23.89 7.47 31.54
CA SER A 130 -23.88 8.76 32.19
C SER A 130 -23.13 8.77 33.53
N THR A 131 -22.27 9.78 33.66
CA THR A 131 -22.03 10.57 34.88
C THR A 131 -21.95 9.81 36.21
N ASP A 132 -20.73 9.63 36.69
CA ASP A 132 -20.13 10.38 37.80
C ASP A 132 -19.34 9.52 38.80
N VAL A 133 -18.29 10.14 39.32
CA VAL A 133 -17.43 9.85 40.49
C VAL A 133 -16.48 8.63 40.51
N SER A 134 -15.20 8.99 40.31
CA SER A 134 -14.05 8.72 41.18
C SER A 134 -12.98 7.69 40.73
N ASN A 135 -11.80 8.26 40.48
CA ASN A 135 -10.45 7.71 40.66
C ASN A 135 -9.93 6.60 39.72
N ALA A 136 -9.07 7.10 38.81
CA ALA A 136 -7.74 6.59 38.46
C ALA A 136 -7.60 5.33 37.59
N VAL A 137 -7.45 5.54 36.27
CA VAL A 137 -6.51 4.79 35.41
C VAL A 137 -5.91 5.77 34.38
N PRO A 138 -4.61 5.73 34.06
CA PRO A 138 -3.94 6.80 33.31
C PRO A 138 -4.44 6.92 31.87
N ARG A 139 -4.78 8.16 31.48
CA ARG A 139 -4.83 8.63 30.09
C ARG A 139 -3.48 8.34 29.42
N ALA A 140 -3.40 7.26 28.65
CA ALA A 140 -2.43 7.10 27.57
C ALA A 140 -3.18 6.67 26.31
N MET A 141 -4.23 7.42 25.95
CA MET A 141 -4.88 7.31 24.64
C MET A 141 -4.00 8.07 23.65
N GLY A 142 -2.91 7.43 23.21
CA GLY A 142 -2.16 7.86 22.05
C GLY A 142 -3.11 7.94 20.87
N MET A 143 -3.11 9.06 20.16
CA MET A 143 -3.93 9.29 18.97
C MET A 143 -3.71 8.15 17.98
N PHE A 144 -4.70 7.25 17.86
CA PHE A 144 -4.70 6.24 16.81
C PHE A 144 -5.04 6.94 15.50
N ALA A 145 -4.04 7.17 14.66
CA ALA A 145 -4.33 7.48 13.27
C ALA A 145 -4.93 6.20 12.66
N ASP A 146 -6.24 6.22 12.40
CA ASP A 146 -6.99 5.10 11.81
C ASP A 146 -6.57 4.93 10.34
N HIS A 147 -5.37 4.41 10.11
CA HIS A 147 -4.82 4.15 8.77
C HIS A 147 -5.43 2.91 8.08
N ARG A 148 -6.42 2.27 8.73
CA ARG A 148 -7.25 1.10 8.33
C ARG A 148 -6.51 -0.03 7.64
N ALA A 149 -6.59 -1.27 8.15
CA ALA A 149 -6.07 -2.45 7.45
C ALA A 149 -6.91 -2.80 6.20
N HIS A 150 -6.60 -2.15 5.07
CA HIS A 150 -7.25 -2.37 3.78
C HIS A 150 -6.24 -2.31 2.63
N TRP A 151 -6.67 -2.80 1.47
CA TRP A 151 -5.94 -2.66 0.21
C TRP A 151 -6.54 -1.53 -0.62
N PHE A 152 -5.67 -0.69 -1.20
CA PHE A 152 -6.10 0.22 -2.25
C PHE A 152 -6.59 -0.56 -3.45
N ARG A 153 -7.52 0.03 -4.22
CA ARG A 153 -8.04 -0.61 -5.44
C ARG A 153 -6.93 -0.95 -6.43
N SER A 154 -5.96 -0.05 -6.62
CA SER A 154 -4.78 -0.29 -7.47
C SER A 154 -3.99 -1.52 -7.00
N SER A 155 -3.70 -1.62 -5.70
CA SER A 155 -3.05 -2.79 -5.11
C SER A 155 -3.88 -4.06 -5.29
N ALA A 156 -5.19 -4.01 -5.04
CA ALA A 156 -6.09 -5.15 -5.18
C ALA A 156 -6.17 -5.65 -6.63
N VAL A 157 -6.16 -4.75 -7.62
CA VAL A 157 -6.11 -5.10 -9.06
C VAL A 157 -4.79 -5.79 -9.40
N LEU A 158 -3.65 -5.25 -8.97
CA LEU A 158 -2.34 -5.88 -9.18
C LEU A 158 -2.28 -7.28 -8.56
N LEU A 159 -2.71 -7.42 -7.30
CA LEU A 159 -2.80 -8.72 -6.63
C LEU A 159 -3.76 -9.66 -7.36
N HIS A 160 -4.94 -9.16 -7.78
CA HIS A 160 -5.94 -9.97 -8.45
C HIS A 160 -5.40 -10.57 -9.73
N TYR A 161 -4.57 -9.85 -10.50
CA TYR A 161 -3.99 -10.31 -11.75
C TYR A 161 -2.56 -10.86 -11.61
N HIS A 162 -2.01 -10.93 -10.40
CA HIS A 162 -0.65 -11.40 -10.20
C HIS A 162 -0.55 -12.90 -10.50
N LYS A 163 0.47 -13.30 -11.28
CA LYS A 163 0.70 -14.67 -11.77
C LYS A 163 0.76 -15.76 -10.70
N TRP A 164 1.07 -15.40 -9.46
CA TRP A 164 1.14 -16.35 -8.32
C TRP A 164 -0.14 -16.42 -7.51
N LEU A 165 -1.06 -15.46 -7.67
CA LEU A 165 -2.35 -15.42 -6.97
C LEU A 165 -3.49 -15.84 -7.89
N GLN A 166 -3.35 -15.68 -9.20
CA GLN A 166 -4.22 -16.32 -10.18
C GLN A 166 -3.74 -17.74 -10.47
N PRO A 167 -4.54 -18.78 -10.18
CA PRO A 167 -4.30 -20.08 -10.79
C PRO A 167 -4.45 -19.90 -12.30
N CYS A 168 -3.40 -20.22 -13.06
CA CYS A 168 -3.47 -20.29 -14.52
C CYS A 168 -4.67 -21.16 -14.88
N SER A 169 -5.76 -20.55 -15.36
CA SER A 169 -6.92 -21.33 -15.79
C SER A 169 -6.46 -22.13 -16.99
N LYS A 170 -6.16 -23.42 -16.78
CA LYS A 170 -6.12 -24.37 -17.88
C LYS A 170 -7.55 -24.51 -18.39
N SER A 171 -8.03 -23.54 -19.17
CA SER A 171 -9.19 -23.75 -20.02
C SER A 171 -8.76 -24.79 -21.08
N PRO A 172 -9.44 -25.94 -21.21
CA PRO A 172 -8.98 -27.02 -22.09
C PRO A 172 -9.11 -26.75 -23.60
N LEU A 173 -9.45 -25.53 -24.01
CA LEU A 173 -9.66 -25.21 -25.42
C LEU A 173 -8.77 -24.02 -25.77
N THR A 174 -7.81 -24.27 -26.66
CA THR A 174 -6.75 -23.36 -27.15
C THR A 174 -5.56 -23.14 -26.22
N ALA A 175 -4.82 -24.20 -25.93
CA ALA A 175 -3.39 -24.07 -25.61
C ALA A 175 -2.65 -23.59 -26.87
N ARG A 176 -2.52 -22.27 -27.04
CA ARG A 176 -1.36 -21.72 -27.75
C ARG A 176 -0.21 -21.70 -26.76
N GLU A 177 0.68 -22.68 -26.88
CA GLU A 177 1.99 -22.67 -26.25
C GLU A 177 2.65 -21.31 -26.58
N ASN A 178 3.10 -20.59 -25.54
CA ASN A 178 3.89 -19.35 -25.59
C ASN A 178 3.19 -17.97 -25.61
N CYS A 179 1.89 -17.84 -25.33
CA CYS A 179 1.36 -16.52 -24.96
C CYS A 179 1.18 -16.46 -23.44
N GLN A 180 2.03 -15.68 -22.74
CA GLN A 180 1.62 -15.11 -21.45
C GLN A 180 0.23 -14.48 -21.67
N PRO A 181 -0.78 -14.79 -20.85
CA PRO A 181 -2.06 -14.12 -20.97
C PRO A 181 -1.79 -12.63 -20.81
N CYS A 182 -2.03 -11.87 -21.88
CA CYS A 182 -2.01 -10.42 -21.80
C CYS A 182 -3.15 -10.05 -20.85
N ILE A 183 -2.79 -9.59 -19.65
CA ILE A 183 -3.74 -9.20 -18.64
C ILE A 183 -4.44 -7.94 -19.16
N HIS A 184 -5.61 -8.12 -19.75
CA HIS A 184 -6.50 -7.01 -20.05
C HIS A 184 -7.16 -6.56 -18.76
N VAL A 185 -6.70 -5.43 -18.22
CA VAL A 185 -7.44 -4.70 -17.18
C VAL A 185 -8.59 -3.98 -17.88
N ASN A 186 -9.83 -4.39 -17.62
CA ASN A 186 -11.01 -3.69 -18.10
C ASN A 186 -11.35 -2.55 -17.13
N TRP A 187 -11.08 -1.32 -17.54
CA TRP A 187 -11.39 -0.12 -16.77
C TRP A 187 -12.86 0.26 -16.98
N SER A 188 -13.67 0.23 -15.91
CA SER A 188 -15.01 0.84 -15.94
C SER A 188 -14.89 2.37 -16.02
N HIS A 189 -15.82 3.04 -16.70
CA HIS A 189 -15.90 4.51 -16.77
C HIS A 189 -16.03 5.18 -15.38
N ASP A 190 -16.38 4.42 -14.33
CA ASP A 190 -16.48 4.90 -12.96
C ASP A 190 -15.12 4.99 -12.24
N VAL A 191 -14.02 4.48 -12.83
CA VAL A 191 -12.70 4.56 -12.22
C VAL A 191 -12.09 5.94 -12.47
N LYS A 192 -12.14 6.80 -11.46
CA LYS A 192 -11.42 8.07 -11.44
C LYS A 192 -10.16 7.91 -10.59
N GLY A 193 -9.01 8.27 -11.14
CA GLY A 193 -7.70 8.06 -10.52
C GLY A 193 -7.45 8.85 -9.22
N PRO A 194 -6.21 8.83 -8.70
CA PRO A 194 -5.02 8.24 -9.32
C PRO A 194 -5.05 6.71 -9.33
N ILE A 195 -4.53 6.12 -10.41
CA ILE A 195 -4.34 4.68 -10.57
C ILE A 195 -2.85 4.45 -10.75
N GLY A 196 -2.26 3.64 -9.86
CA GLY A 196 -0.82 3.46 -9.80
C GLY A 196 -0.29 3.77 -8.41
N ASN A 197 1.00 4.11 -8.32
CA ASN A 197 1.67 4.42 -7.07
C ASN A 197 1.11 5.71 -6.45
N GLY A 198 0.59 5.62 -5.22
CA GLY A 198 0.30 6.79 -4.38
C GLY A 198 1.56 7.23 -3.63
N GLY A 199 2.64 7.41 -4.39
CA GLY A 199 4.02 7.43 -3.90
C GLY A 199 4.17 8.13 -2.57
N GLY A 200 4.56 7.38 -1.54
CA GLY A 200 5.04 7.95 -0.29
C GLY A 200 6.08 9.03 -0.62
N GLY A 201 5.88 10.24 -0.07
CA GLY A 201 6.49 11.50 -0.50
C GLY A 201 7.92 11.38 -1.03
N GLN A 202 8.05 11.20 -2.35
CA GLN A 202 9.32 11.37 -3.03
C GLN A 202 9.45 12.86 -3.38
N GLU A 203 10.64 13.43 -3.16
CA GLU A 203 10.91 14.87 -3.36
C GLU A 203 10.61 15.36 -4.79
N ASN A 204 10.50 14.46 -5.77
CA ASN A 204 10.30 14.77 -7.19
C ASN A 204 8.89 14.44 -7.71
N GLN A 205 7.92 14.13 -6.84
CA GLN A 205 6.54 13.90 -7.27
C GLN A 205 5.73 15.19 -7.26
N SER A 206 5.08 15.49 -8.38
CA SER A 206 4.16 16.61 -8.51
C SER A 206 2.79 16.08 -8.92
N TYR A 207 1.76 16.48 -8.19
CA TYR A 207 0.39 16.29 -8.66
C TYR A 207 0.19 17.13 -9.92
N PHE A 208 -0.59 16.59 -10.86
CA PHE A 208 -0.96 17.31 -12.06
C PHE A 208 -2.47 17.22 -12.27
N ASP A 209 -3.02 18.29 -12.85
CA ASP A 209 -4.42 18.43 -13.21
C ASP A 209 -4.51 19.14 -14.56
N ASP A 210 -4.59 18.33 -15.61
CA ASP A 210 -4.65 18.82 -16.98
C ASP A 210 -5.93 19.62 -17.19
N VAL A 211 -7.03 19.27 -16.52
CA VAL A 211 -8.31 19.98 -16.67
C VAL A 211 -8.18 21.41 -16.16
N ALA A 212 -7.57 21.60 -14.99
CA ALA A 212 -7.30 22.93 -14.46
C ALA A 212 -6.31 23.70 -15.34
N TRP A 213 -5.26 23.03 -15.83
CA TRP A 213 -4.25 23.63 -16.69
C TRP A 213 -4.84 24.16 -18.01
N HIS A 214 -5.64 23.35 -18.72
CA HIS A 214 -6.30 23.74 -19.97
C HIS A 214 -7.27 24.90 -19.76
N LYS A 215 -8.12 24.83 -18.72
CA LYS A 215 -9.09 25.89 -18.39
C LYS A 215 -8.42 27.23 -18.10
N SER A 216 -7.28 27.23 -17.41
CA SER A 216 -6.56 28.47 -17.07
C SER A 216 -5.99 29.20 -18.29
N ARG A 217 -5.92 28.53 -19.44
CA ARG A 217 -5.29 29.04 -20.68
C ARG A 217 -6.26 29.08 -21.87
N GLU A 218 -7.55 28.80 -21.63
CA GLU A 218 -8.58 28.76 -22.68
C GLU A 218 -8.23 27.77 -23.81
N LEU A 219 -7.63 26.64 -23.45
CA LEU A 219 -7.24 25.59 -24.40
C LEU A 219 -8.21 24.41 -24.35
N THR A 220 -8.38 23.73 -25.49
CA THR A 220 -9.11 22.48 -25.62
C THR A 220 -8.15 21.30 -25.81
N PRO A 221 -8.39 20.12 -25.20
CA PRO A 221 -7.59 18.93 -25.44
C PRO A 221 -7.61 18.56 -26.93
N SER A 222 -6.44 18.27 -27.50
CA SER A 222 -6.29 17.91 -28.92
C SER A 222 -5.53 16.59 -29.14
N GLY A 223 -5.19 15.88 -28.05
CA GLY A 223 -4.52 14.59 -28.12
C GLY A 223 -3.51 14.37 -27.01
N TYR A 224 -2.71 13.33 -27.15
CA TYR A 224 -1.64 12.98 -26.21
C TYR A 224 -0.43 12.40 -26.94
N VAL A 225 0.75 12.65 -26.40
CA VAL A 225 1.99 11.96 -26.77
C VAL A 225 2.42 11.09 -25.60
N VAL A 226 2.65 9.81 -25.88
CA VAL A 226 3.11 8.83 -24.89
C VAL A 226 4.54 8.41 -25.25
N TYR A 227 5.46 8.65 -24.33
CA TYR A 227 6.84 8.18 -24.38
C TYR A 227 6.95 6.91 -23.54
N HIS A 228 7.46 5.83 -24.12
CA HIS A 228 7.55 4.54 -23.43
C HIS A 228 8.76 3.72 -23.83
N GLY A 229 9.18 2.82 -22.95
CA GLY A 229 10.17 1.76 -23.19
C GLY A 229 9.57 0.42 -22.80
N GLU A 230 10.06 -0.16 -21.71
CA GLU A 230 9.39 -1.30 -21.07
C GLU A 230 8.10 -0.87 -20.33
N TYR A 231 8.06 0.38 -19.84
CA TYR A 231 6.93 1.00 -19.16
C TYR A 231 6.65 2.39 -19.76
N ILE A 232 5.54 3.03 -19.36
CA ILE A 232 5.29 4.43 -19.70
C ILE A 232 6.29 5.32 -18.95
N ASN A 233 7.06 6.13 -19.69
CA ASN A 233 8.09 7.02 -19.16
C ASN A 233 7.59 8.45 -19.00
N ALA A 234 6.81 8.94 -19.96
CA ALA A 234 6.19 10.25 -19.89
C ALA A 234 4.90 10.33 -20.73
N VAL A 235 3.96 11.15 -20.27
CA VAL A 235 2.76 11.54 -21.01
C VAL A 235 2.76 13.05 -21.19
N VAL A 236 2.45 13.50 -22.39
CA VAL A 236 2.34 14.93 -22.74
C VAL A 236 0.93 15.15 -23.31
N PRO A 237 0.02 15.83 -22.60
CA PRO A 237 -1.23 16.26 -23.21
C PRO A 237 -0.93 17.24 -24.34
N LEU A 238 -1.68 17.13 -25.44
CA LEU A 238 -1.70 18.12 -26.50
C LEU A 238 -2.94 18.97 -26.33
N ALA A 239 -2.77 20.26 -26.59
CA ALA A 239 -3.82 21.24 -26.45
C ALA A 239 -3.82 22.17 -27.65
N ALA A 240 -5.00 22.61 -28.07
CA ALA A 240 -5.18 23.62 -29.11
C ALA A 240 -5.94 24.83 -28.57
N THR A 241 -5.71 25.99 -29.16
CA THR A 241 -6.57 27.17 -28.95
C THR A 241 -7.90 26.98 -29.67
N VAL A 242 -8.88 27.82 -29.35
CA VAL A 242 -10.19 27.84 -30.03
C VAL A 242 -10.06 28.09 -31.55
N SER A 243 -8.94 28.67 -32.01
CA SER A 243 -8.64 28.87 -33.43
C SER A 243 -7.91 27.68 -34.09
N GLY A 244 -7.71 26.57 -33.38
CA GLY A 244 -7.07 25.35 -33.90
C GLY A 244 -5.54 25.38 -33.92
N GLU A 245 -4.91 26.38 -33.30
CA GLU A 245 -3.44 26.43 -33.21
C GLU A 245 -2.98 25.55 -32.04
N ILE A 246 -2.04 24.63 -32.31
CA ILE A 246 -1.45 23.76 -31.29
C ILE A 246 -0.65 24.63 -30.30
N SER A 247 -0.94 24.51 -29.01
CA SER A 247 -0.24 25.24 -27.96
C SER A 247 1.19 24.75 -27.81
N GLU A 248 2.15 25.65 -27.96
CA GLU A 248 3.52 25.41 -27.51
C GLU A 248 3.58 25.34 -25.97
N GLY A 249 4.50 24.54 -25.42
CA GLY A 249 4.75 24.47 -23.98
C GLY A 249 3.75 23.63 -23.17
N CYS A 250 3.15 22.61 -23.79
CA CYS A 250 2.37 21.61 -23.05
C CYS A 250 3.23 20.92 -21.97
N PRO A 251 2.66 20.64 -20.79
CA PRO A 251 3.39 20.06 -19.66
C PRO A 251 3.84 18.64 -19.98
N VAL A 252 4.98 18.24 -19.44
CA VAL A 252 5.50 16.88 -19.58
C VAL A 252 5.37 16.18 -18.24
N TYR A 253 4.57 15.12 -18.18
CA TYR A 253 4.38 14.31 -16.97
C TYR A 253 5.24 13.06 -17.04
N GLY A 254 6.40 13.12 -16.40
CA GLY A 254 7.39 12.04 -16.37
C GLY A 254 8.74 12.47 -16.93
N LYS A 255 9.56 11.50 -17.30
CA LYS A 255 10.93 11.75 -17.77
C LYS A 255 11.13 11.13 -19.15
N ILE A 256 11.40 11.98 -20.14
CA ILE A 256 11.70 11.53 -21.50
C ILE A 256 13.16 11.11 -21.57
N GLU A 257 13.40 9.85 -21.92
CA GLU A 257 14.73 9.30 -22.11
C GLU A 257 15.01 9.08 -23.60
N LYS A 258 16.29 9.10 -24.00
CA LYS A 258 16.67 8.94 -25.41
C LYS A 258 16.27 7.59 -26.02
N SER A 259 16.08 6.58 -25.17
CA SER A 259 15.65 5.23 -25.54
C SER A 259 14.14 5.09 -25.72
N CYS A 260 13.34 6.10 -25.37
CA CYS A 260 11.89 6.00 -25.45
C CYS A 260 11.41 5.93 -26.90
N SER A 261 10.50 5.00 -27.16
CA SER A 261 9.60 5.04 -28.30
C SER A 261 8.51 6.09 -28.07
N ILE A 262 7.96 6.63 -29.15
CA ILE A 262 7.00 7.75 -29.11
C ILE A 262 5.75 7.34 -29.88
N HIS A 263 4.58 7.52 -29.26
CA HIS A 263 3.29 7.38 -29.93
C HIS A 263 2.47 8.64 -29.71
N THR A 264 1.85 9.12 -30.78
CA THR A 264 0.99 10.30 -30.77
C THR A 264 -0.43 9.89 -31.09
N PHE A 265 -1.36 10.35 -30.27
CA PHE A 265 -2.80 10.11 -30.38
C PHE A 265 -3.48 11.47 -30.53
N PRO A 266 -3.59 12.02 -31.75
CA PRO A 266 -4.36 13.23 -31.99
C PRO A 266 -5.85 12.94 -31.78
N LEU A 267 -6.60 13.93 -31.32
CA LEU A 267 -8.06 13.92 -31.27
C LEU A 267 -8.59 14.81 -32.40
N GLU A 268 -9.54 14.30 -33.16
CA GLU A 268 -10.28 15.09 -34.15
C GLU A 268 -11.33 16.00 -33.48
N ASP A 269 -11.88 16.94 -34.26
CA ASP A 269 -12.99 17.78 -33.80
C ASP A 269 -14.16 16.89 -33.33
N ASP A 270 -14.71 17.19 -32.16
CA ASP A 270 -15.74 16.41 -31.46
C ASP A 270 -15.34 14.99 -31.02
N GLU A 271 -14.07 14.61 -31.14
CA GLU A 271 -13.54 13.38 -30.56
C GLU A 271 -13.17 13.57 -29.07
N TYR A 272 -13.55 12.62 -28.23
CA TYR A 272 -13.26 12.66 -26.80
C TYR A 272 -12.87 11.29 -26.28
N LEU A 273 -11.92 11.27 -25.33
CA LEU A 273 -11.52 10.05 -24.66
C LEU A 273 -12.65 9.57 -23.73
N THR A 274 -13.10 8.34 -23.95
CA THR A 274 -14.16 7.70 -23.15
C THR A 274 -13.65 6.68 -22.16
N SER A 275 -12.42 6.18 -22.35
CA SER A 275 -11.78 5.13 -21.55
C SER A 275 -10.28 5.03 -21.82
#